data_AF-A0AAD4L721-F1
#
_entry.id   AF-A0AAD4L721-F1
#
_cell.length_a   1.000
_cell.length_b   1.000
_cell.length_c   1.000
_cell.angle_alpha   90.00
_cell.angle_beta   90.00
_cell.angle_gamma   90.00
#
_symmetry.space_group_name_H-M   'P 1'
#
loop_
_entity.id
_entity.type
_entity.pdbx_description
1 polymer ?
#
loop_
_entity_poly.entity_id
_entity_poly.type
_entity_poly.pdbx_seq_one_letter_code
_entity_poly.pdbx_strand_id
1 'polypeptide(L)'
;MIAIEFLACTGQICTPLRQEFILLSDVLGMSALVDALNDLPVSTGTESSVSGLFFTEDAPDVPLGESSERKGEYSYANSEGHMCTTSRVPIPGAVIKTWETDDKGFYNTQYADRVVAYCHGQLVTDKDSKYGYRAIVSIPYPIPSDVRPGDLLLALRRHIIYPNHLHMI
;
A
#
# COMPACT_ATOMS: atom_id res chain seq x y z
N MET A 1 33.59 -8.42 4.78
CA MET A 1 32.99 -9.21 3.68
C MET A 1 31.47 -9.25 3.80
N ILE A 2 30.90 -9.70 4.94
CA ILE A 2 29.43 -9.83 5.16
C ILE A 2 28.59 -8.63 4.67
N ALA A 3 28.96 -7.39 5.01
CA ALA A 3 28.17 -6.22 4.58
C ALA A 3 28.18 -5.99 3.07
N ILE A 4 29.29 -6.26 2.40
CA ILE A 4 29.39 -6.14 0.93
C ILE A 4 28.55 -7.24 0.27
N GLU A 5 28.63 -8.47 0.77
CA GLU A 5 27.82 -9.59 0.30
C GLU A 5 26.32 -9.33 0.49
N PHE A 6 25.93 -8.74 1.63
CA PHE A 6 24.55 -8.34 1.90
C PHE A 6 24.04 -7.35 0.85
N LEU A 7 24.79 -6.29 0.58
CA LEU A 7 24.42 -5.27 -0.42
C LEU A 7 24.37 -5.87 -1.84
N ALA A 8 25.35 -6.71 -2.20
CA ALA A 8 25.38 -7.40 -3.49
C ALA A 8 24.16 -8.32 -3.66
N CYS A 9 23.84 -9.15 -2.66
CA CYS A 9 22.66 -10.02 -2.69
C CYS A 9 21.36 -9.21 -2.76
N THR A 10 21.26 -8.10 -2.02
CA THR A 10 20.09 -7.21 -2.05
C THR A 10 19.84 -6.72 -3.48
N GLY A 11 20.89 -6.24 -4.16
CA GLY A 11 20.77 -5.80 -5.56
C GLY A 11 20.44 -6.92 -6.56
N GLN A 12 20.96 -8.14 -6.35
CA GLN A 12 20.74 -9.28 -7.24
C GLN A 12 19.29 -9.81 -7.24
N ILE A 13 18.55 -9.60 -6.15
CA ILE A 13 17.13 -10.02 -6.03
C ILE A 13 16.18 -8.99 -6.66
N CYS A 14 16.64 -7.75 -6.86
CA CYS A 14 15.81 -6.72 -7.47
C CYS A 14 15.37 -7.10 -8.89
N THR A 15 14.09 -6.87 -9.18
CA THR A 15 13.47 -7.00 -10.51
C THR A 15 12.64 -5.74 -10.79
N PRO A 16 12.08 -5.55 -12.01
CA PRO A 16 11.21 -4.40 -12.28
C PRO A 16 10.02 -4.26 -11.32
N LEU A 17 9.52 -5.39 -10.77
CA LEU A 17 8.38 -5.42 -9.84
C LEU A 17 8.79 -5.61 -8.36
N ARG A 18 10.08 -5.82 -8.08
CA ARG A 18 10.59 -6.14 -6.75
C ARG A 18 11.83 -5.31 -6.45
N GLN A 19 11.73 -4.39 -5.49
CA GLN A 19 12.82 -3.46 -5.20
C GLN A 19 13.33 -3.62 -3.77
N GLU A 20 14.32 -4.50 -3.59
CA GLU A 20 14.86 -4.84 -2.27
C GLU A 20 15.62 -3.70 -1.58
N PHE A 21 16.18 -2.76 -2.36
CA PHE A 21 16.79 -1.56 -1.78
C PHE A 21 15.77 -0.56 -1.23
N ILE A 22 14.57 -0.50 -1.83
CA ILE A 22 13.46 0.27 -1.27
C ILE A 22 12.97 -0.42 0.00
N LEU A 23 12.80 -1.74 -0.01
CA LEU A 23 12.44 -2.48 1.19
C LEU A 23 13.50 -2.34 2.31
N LEU A 24 14.79 -2.36 1.97
CA LEU A 24 15.88 -2.08 2.90
C LEU A 24 15.75 -0.67 3.50
N SER A 25 15.39 0.31 2.69
CA SER A 25 15.10 1.68 3.13
C SER A 25 13.92 1.72 4.10
N ASP A 26 12.85 0.98 3.82
CA ASP A 26 11.65 0.91 4.67
C ASP A 26 11.98 0.31 6.05
N VAL A 27 12.68 -0.82 6.10
CA VAL A 27 12.97 -1.51 7.39
C VAL A 27 13.96 -0.76 8.28
N LEU A 28 14.80 0.09 7.68
CA LEU A 28 15.69 1.02 8.37
C LEU A 28 15.01 2.34 8.74
N GLY A 29 13.78 2.58 8.29
CA GLY A 29 13.02 3.81 8.55
C GLY A 29 13.46 5.01 7.68
N MET A 30 14.29 4.80 6.67
CA MET A 30 14.77 5.87 5.80
C MET A 30 13.64 6.40 4.91
N SER A 31 12.78 5.53 4.37
CA SER A 31 11.65 5.96 3.53
C SER A 31 10.66 6.81 4.31
N ALA A 32 10.30 6.39 5.53
CA ALA A 32 9.41 7.15 6.41
C ALA A 32 10.03 8.49 6.83
N LEU A 33 11.34 8.54 7.05
CA LEU A 33 12.05 9.78 7.33
C LEU A 33 12.00 10.74 6.14
N VAL A 34 12.25 10.25 4.93
CA VAL A 34 12.19 11.07 3.71
C VAL A 34 10.77 11.59 3.48
N ASP A 35 9.75 10.77 3.65
CA ASP A 35 8.33 11.17 3.59
C ASP A 35 8.05 12.30 4.59
N ALA A 36 8.34 12.08 5.87
CA ALA A 36 8.09 13.06 6.94
C ALA A 36 8.84 14.40 6.75
N LEU A 37 9.97 14.40 6.05
CA LEU A 37 10.74 15.62 5.75
C LEU A 37 10.17 16.41 4.57
N ASN A 38 9.54 15.75 3.60
CA ASN A 38 9.03 16.39 2.38
C ASN A 38 7.53 16.68 2.45
N ASP A 39 6.76 15.84 3.14
CA ASP A 39 5.31 15.90 3.23
C ASP A 39 4.87 16.33 4.63
N LEU A 40 5.30 17.54 5.01
CA LEU A 40 4.95 18.11 6.31
C LEU A 40 3.42 18.28 6.45
N PRO A 41 2.81 17.85 7.57
CA PRO A 41 1.38 17.99 7.78
C PRO A 41 0.91 19.44 7.61
N VAL A 42 -0.08 19.64 6.74
CA VAL A 42 -0.65 20.96 6.49
C VAL A 42 -1.93 21.13 7.32
N SER A 43 -1.84 21.87 8.43
CA SER A 43 -2.99 22.16 9.30
C SER A 43 -3.69 20.88 9.77
N THR A 44 -4.96 20.68 9.41
CA THR A 44 -5.76 19.48 9.70
C THR A 44 -5.82 18.51 8.52
N GLY A 45 -4.86 18.58 7.59
CA GLY A 45 -4.73 17.63 6.49
C GLY A 45 -4.40 16.23 7.01
N THR A 46 -4.84 15.21 6.28
CA THR A 46 -4.48 13.82 6.56
C THR A 46 -2.97 13.64 6.44
N GLU A 47 -2.36 12.98 7.42
CA GLU A 47 -0.92 12.69 7.42
C GLU A 47 -0.54 11.77 6.25
N SER A 48 0.63 12.01 5.66
CA SER A 48 1.20 11.14 4.64
C SER A 48 1.79 9.87 5.25
N SER A 49 2.03 8.89 4.39
CA SER A 49 2.83 7.71 4.69
C SER A 49 3.43 7.20 3.39
N VAL A 50 4.47 6.38 3.52
CA VAL A 50 5.13 5.74 2.38
C VAL A 50 4.13 4.98 1.49
N SER A 51 4.27 5.16 0.18
CA SER A 51 3.44 4.47 -0.82
C SER A 51 3.70 2.95 -0.85
N GLY A 52 4.91 2.52 -0.47
CA GLY A 52 5.31 1.12 -0.57
C GLY A 52 5.58 0.67 -2.01
N LEU A 53 5.57 -0.64 -2.25
CA LEU A 53 6.07 -1.25 -3.49
C LEU A 53 4.98 -1.73 -4.46
N PHE A 54 3.72 -1.70 -4.03
CA PHE A 54 2.67 -2.49 -4.68
C PHE A 54 1.64 -1.67 -5.45
N PHE A 55 1.83 -0.35 -5.54
CA PHE A 55 0.99 0.52 -6.36
C PHE A 55 1.12 0.19 -7.86
N THR A 56 -0.01 0.16 -8.57
CA THR A 56 -0.04 0.07 -10.04
C THR A 56 -1.07 1.03 -10.64
N GLU A 57 -0.79 1.49 -11.86
CA GLU A 57 -1.64 2.48 -12.56
C GLU A 57 -2.90 1.88 -13.22
N ASP A 58 -2.96 0.56 -13.35
CA ASP A 58 -4.03 -0.18 -14.01
C ASP A 58 -5.19 -0.57 -13.07
N ALA A 59 -5.34 0.15 -11.96
CA ALA A 59 -6.46 -0.02 -11.03
C ALA A 59 -7.80 0.28 -11.75
N PRO A 60 -8.78 -0.64 -11.72
CA PRO A 60 -10.05 -0.43 -12.38
C PRO A 60 -10.90 0.61 -11.65
N ASP A 61 -11.78 1.29 -12.38
CA ASP A 61 -12.80 2.14 -11.76
C ASP A 61 -13.75 1.31 -10.89
N VAL A 62 -14.04 1.80 -9.68
CA VAL A 62 -14.96 1.20 -8.72
C VAL A 62 -16.11 2.18 -8.50
N PRO A 63 -17.33 1.86 -9.00
CA PRO A 63 -18.51 2.67 -8.73
C PRO A 63 -18.84 2.74 -7.24
N LEU A 64 -19.59 3.77 -6.84
CA LEU A 64 -20.02 3.95 -5.46
C LEU A 64 -20.79 2.73 -4.94
N GLY A 65 -20.31 2.14 -3.84
CA GLY A 65 -20.89 0.95 -3.21
C GLY A 65 -20.43 -0.39 -3.79
N GLU A 66 -19.70 -0.39 -4.90
CA GLU A 66 -19.13 -1.60 -5.48
C GLU A 66 -17.86 -2.05 -4.74
N SER A 67 -17.22 -3.13 -5.21
CA SER A 67 -16.00 -3.66 -4.60
C SER A 67 -14.78 -3.51 -5.51
N SER A 68 -13.62 -3.28 -4.89
CA SER A 68 -12.29 -3.39 -5.53
C SER A 68 -11.88 -4.86 -5.76
N GLU A 69 -12.62 -5.79 -5.18
CA GLU A 69 -12.45 -7.23 -5.26
C GLU A 69 -13.42 -7.82 -6.30
N ARG A 70 -13.04 -8.92 -6.96
CA ARG A 70 -13.80 -9.54 -8.06
C ARG A 70 -14.08 -11.05 -7.92
N LYS A 71 -13.47 -11.75 -6.97
CA LYS A 71 -13.57 -13.20 -6.74
C LYS A 71 -14.77 -13.56 -5.85
N GLY A 72 -15.24 -12.66 -5.00
CA GLY A 72 -16.46 -12.84 -4.19
C GLY A 72 -16.30 -13.72 -2.95
N GLU A 73 -15.07 -14.03 -2.54
CA GLU A 73 -14.78 -15.03 -1.49
C GLU A 73 -14.33 -14.41 -0.14
N TYR A 74 -14.40 -13.09 -0.01
CA TYR A 74 -13.74 -12.36 1.08
C TYR A 74 -14.69 -11.80 2.14
N SER A 75 -14.14 -11.56 3.33
CA SER A 75 -14.76 -10.70 4.33
C SER A 75 -14.58 -9.24 3.91
N TYR A 76 -15.68 -8.50 3.81
CA TYR A 76 -15.67 -7.11 3.36
C TYR A 76 -15.65 -6.11 4.51
N ALA A 77 -14.91 -5.03 4.32
CA ALA A 77 -14.99 -3.81 5.11
C ALA A 77 -15.57 -2.68 4.24
N ASN A 78 -16.55 -1.95 4.77
CA ASN A 78 -17.03 -0.76 4.08
C ASN A 78 -16.06 0.40 4.34
N SER A 79 -15.43 0.91 3.28
CA SER A 79 -14.55 2.06 3.35
C SER A 79 -15.28 3.26 2.77
N GLU A 80 -15.69 4.18 3.64
CA GLU A 80 -16.46 5.36 3.30
C GLU A 80 -15.87 6.63 3.92
N GLY A 81 -16.06 7.75 3.25
CA GLY A 81 -15.55 9.03 3.73
C GLY A 81 -15.93 10.20 2.86
N HIS A 82 -15.41 11.37 3.22
CA HIS A 82 -15.61 12.63 2.53
C HIS A 82 -14.26 13.28 2.25
N MET A 83 -14.08 13.79 1.02
CA MET A 83 -12.91 14.58 0.66
C MET A 83 -13.20 16.07 0.81
N CYS A 84 -12.32 16.77 1.52
CA CYS A 84 -12.44 18.20 1.71
C CYS A 84 -11.05 18.86 1.85
N THR A 85 -11.00 20.17 1.61
CA THR A 85 -9.80 20.97 1.89
C THR A 85 -9.59 21.12 3.40
N THR A 86 -8.43 21.66 3.82
CA THR A 86 -8.15 21.98 5.24
C THR A 86 -9.12 22.99 5.84
N SER A 87 -9.83 23.76 5.00
CA SER A 87 -10.91 24.67 5.39
C SER A 87 -12.31 24.02 5.33
N ARG A 88 -12.39 22.68 5.21
CA ARG A 88 -13.62 21.88 5.09
C ARG A 88 -14.48 22.19 3.87
N VAL A 89 -13.88 22.68 2.79
CA VAL A 89 -14.60 22.86 1.52
C VAL A 89 -14.64 21.51 0.79
N PRO A 90 -15.82 20.99 0.40
CA PRO A 90 -15.93 19.71 -0.30
C PRO A 90 -15.17 19.70 -1.63
N ILE A 91 -14.60 18.56 -2.02
CA ILE A 91 -13.90 18.34 -3.29
C ILE A 91 -14.62 17.26 -4.13
N PRO A 92 -15.63 17.63 -4.94
CA PRO A 92 -16.29 16.71 -5.87
C PRO A 92 -15.38 16.32 -7.03
N GLY A 93 -15.51 15.09 -7.53
CA GLY A 93 -14.71 14.61 -8.66
C GLY A 93 -13.24 14.33 -8.33
N ALA A 94 -12.87 14.27 -7.05
CA ALA A 94 -11.54 13.85 -6.63
C ALA A 94 -11.36 12.36 -6.97
N VAL A 95 -10.23 12.03 -7.60
CA VAL A 95 -9.83 10.66 -7.88
C VAL A 95 -9.09 10.13 -6.67
N ILE A 96 -9.47 8.95 -6.19
CA ILE A 96 -8.83 8.25 -5.07
C ILE A 96 -8.42 6.89 -5.60
N LYS A 97 -7.14 6.55 -5.52
CA LYS A 97 -6.68 5.18 -5.83
C LYS A 97 -6.39 4.44 -4.54
N THR A 98 -6.90 3.22 -4.44
CA THR A 98 -6.72 2.37 -3.26
C THR A 98 -6.14 1.03 -3.65
N TRP A 99 -5.34 0.45 -2.76
CA TRP A 99 -4.85 -0.91 -2.90
C TRP A 99 -4.61 -1.56 -1.53
N GLU A 100 -4.78 -2.86 -1.48
CA GLU A 100 -4.69 -3.66 -0.25
C GLU A 100 -4.27 -5.10 -0.56
N THR A 101 -3.91 -5.85 0.48
CA THR A 101 -3.66 -7.29 0.36
C THR A 101 -4.99 -8.06 0.31
N ASP A 102 -4.95 -9.28 -0.21
CA ASP A 102 -6.00 -10.25 0.02
C ASP A 102 -5.99 -10.83 1.46
N ASP A 103 -6.89 -11.77 1.75
CA ASP A 103 -7.02 -12.46 3.04
C ASP A 103 -5.82 -13.38 3.39
N LYS A 104 -4.85 -13.53 2.48
CA LYS A 104 -3.60 -14.26 2.70
C LYS A 104 -2.43 -13.31 2.89
N GLY A 105 -2.66 -11.99 2.85
CA GLY A 105 -1.62 -10.99 3.04
C GLY A 105 -0.77 -10.75 1.80
N PHE A 106 -1.27 -11.10 0.61
CA PHE A 106 -0.57 -10.86 -0.65
C PHE A 106 -1.26 -9.77 -1.47
N TYR A 107 -0.45 -8.89 -2.04
CA TYR A 107 -0.89 -7.99 -3.10
C TYR A 107 -1.08 -8.75 -4.40
N ASN A 108 -2.05 -8.34 -5.19
CA ASN A 108 -2.31 -8.89 -6.51
C ASN A 108 -1.05 -8.90 -7.41
N THR A 109 -0.17 -7.91 -7.29
CA THR A 109 1.11 -7.80 -8.02
C THR A 109 2.13 -8.89 -7.69
N GLN A 110 1.96 -9.61 -6.58
CA GLN A 110 2.84 -10.70 -6.16
C GLN A 110 2.49 -12.05 -6.81
N TYR A 111 1.31 -12.16 -7.42
CA TYR A 111 0.86 -13.38 -8.08
C TYR A 111 1.35 -13.42 -9.54
N ALA A 112 2.05 -14.50 -9.91
CA ALA A 112 2.63 -14.67 -11.24
C ALA A 112 1.57 -14.80 -12.36
N ASP A 113 0.35 -15.19 -12.00
CA ASP A 113 -0.81 -15.36 -12.88
C ASP A 113 -1.73 -14.13 -12.89
N ARG A 114 -1.25 -12.95 -12.45
CA ARG A 114 -2.00 -11.69 -12.53
C ARG A 114 -2.41 -11.37 -13.97
N VAL A 115 -3.73 -11.44 -14.23
CA VAL A 115 -4.33 -11.02 -15.51
C VAL A 115 -4.92 -9.62 -15.43
N VAL A 116 -5.60 -9.30 -14.33
CA VAL A 116 -6.24 -7.99 -14.07
C VAL A 116 -5.98 -7.59 -12.61
N ALA A 117 -5.86 -6.30 -12.37
CA ALA A 117 -5.77 -5.75 -11.03
C ALA A 117 -7.05 -6.06 -10.22
N TYR A 118 -6.87 -6.67 -9.04
CA TYR A 118 -7.91 -6.84 -8.03
C TYR A 118 -7.35 -6.45 -6.65
N CYS A 119 -8.21 -6.15 -5.68
CA CYS A 119 -7.82 -5.44 -4.45
C CYS A 119 -7.15 -4.09 -4.75
N HIS A 120 -7.44 -3.53 -5.93
CA HIS A 120 -7.01 -2.22 -6.41
C HIS A 120 -8.24 -1.52 -6.95
N GLY A 121 -8.43 -0.25 -6.63
CA GLY A 121 -9.61 0.49 -7.06
C GLY A 121 -9.30 1.94 -7.34
N GLN A 122 -9.92 2.49 -8.38
CA GLN A 122 -9.98 3.91 -8.64
C GLN A 122 -11.40 4.40 -8.37
N LEU A 123 -11.55 5.30 -7.40
CA LEU A 123 -12.83 5.86 -6.96
C LEU A 123 -12.88 7.33 -7.39
N VAL A 124 -14.09 7.84 -7.62
CA VAL A 124 -14.32 9.26 -7.87
C VAL A 124 -15.34 9.76 -6.86
N THR A 125 -15.03 10.85 -6.17
CA THR A 125 -15.96 11.44 -5.19
C THR A 125 -17.20 12.00 -5.89
N ASP A 126 -18.36 11.80 -5.27
CA ASP A 126 -19.63 12.29 -5.80
C ASP A 126 -19.79 13.81 -5.68
N LYS A 127 -20.94 14.34 -6.08
CA LYS A 127 -21.28 15.77 -5.99
C LYS A 127 -21.23 16.34 -4.56
N ASP A 128 -21.40 15.49 -3.55
CA ASP A 128 -21.34 15.83 -2.12
C ASP A 128 -19.95 15.50 -1.53
N SER A 129 -18.98 15.19 -2.41
CA SER A 129 -17.59 14.82 -2.11
C SER A 129 -17.43 13.55 -1.30
N LYS A 130 -18.41 12.64 -1.39
CA LYS A 130 -18.37 11.33 -0.74
C LYS A 130 -17.69 10.30 -1.63
N TYR A 131 -17.01 9.36 -0.99
CA TYR A 131 -16.66 8.07 -1.59
C TYR A 131 -17.12 6.95 -0.68
N GLY A 132 -17.31 5.77 -1.26
CA GLY A 132 -17.77 4.59 -0.53
C GLY A 132 -17.64 3.35 -1.40
N TYR A 133 -16.95 2.33 -0.90
CA TYR A 133 -16.80 1.05 -1.59
C TYR A 133 -16.50 -0.07 -0.59
N ARG A 134 -16.64 -1.31 -1.06
CA ARG A 134 -16.34 -2.52 -0.30
C ARG A 134 -14.90 -2.94 -0.55
N ALA A 135 -14.05 -2.64 0.43
CA ALA A 135 -12.69 -3.14 0.57
C ALA A 135 -12.69 -4.53 1.23
N ILE A 136 -11.54 -5.18 1.31
CA ILE A 136 -11.36 -6.41 2.07
C ILE A 136 -10.94 -6.06 3.49
N VAL A 137 -11.27 -6.92 4.46
CA VAL A 137 -10.65 -6.82 5.79
C VAL A 137 -9.18 -7.24 5.67
N SER A 138 -8.28 -6.28 5.55
CA SER A 138 -6.83 -6.52 5.53
C SER A 138 -6.37 -7.26 6.78
N ILE A 139 -5.42 -8.19 6.61
CA ILE A 139 -4.74 -8.88 7.70
C ILE A 139 -3.29 -8.39 7.85
N PRO A 140 -2.67 -8.52 9.03
CA PRO A 140 -1.24 -8.34 9.17
C PRO A 140 -0.49 -9.34 8.29
N TYR A 141 0.56 -8.90 7.59
CA TYR A 141 1.32 -9.73 6.66
C TYR A 141 2.82 -9.51 6.80
N PRO A 142 3.65 -10.53 6.51
CA PRO A 142 5.10 -10.41 6.64
C PRO A 142 5.71 -9.68 5.44
N ILE A 143 6.81 -8.97 5.68
CA ILE A 143 7.82 -8.69 4.66
C ILE A 143 8.23 -10.03 4.03
N PRO A 144 8.41 -10.12 2.68
CA PRO A 144 8.77 -11.38 2.03
C PRO A 144 9.94 -12.07 2.73
N SER A 145 9.76 -13.33 3.15
CA SER A 145 10.75 -14.04 3.99
C SER A 145 11.97 -14.55 3.22
N ASP A 146 11.96 -14.43 1.89
CA ASP A 146 13.05 -14.81 1.00
C ASP A 146 14.05 -13.64 0.76
N VAL A 147 13.98 -12.58 1.59
CA VAL A 147 14.76 -11.35 1.40
C VAL A 147 15.82 -11.08 2.44
N ARG A 148 16.92 -10.48 2.00
CA ARG A 148 18.01 -10.02 2.87
C ARG A 148 17.57 -8.96 3.89
N PRO A 149 16.72 -7.97 3.56
CA PRO A 149 16.10 -7.11 4.59
C PRO A 149 15.37 -7.88 5.71
N GLY A 150 14.73 -9.01 5.39
CA GLY A 150 14.11 -9.89 6.37
C GLY A 150 15.14 -10.54 7.30
N ASP A 151 16.22 -11.09 6.73
CA ASP A 151 17.36 -11.63 7.49
C ASP A 151 17.93 -10.59 8.47
N LEU A 152 18.05 -9.33 8.03
CA LEU A 152 18.54 -8.23 8.87
C LEU A 152 17.62 -7.98 10.06
N LEU A 153 16.30 -7.92 9.85
CA LEU A 153 15.34 -7.75 10.94
C LEU A 153 15.42 -8.88 11.96
N LEU A 154 15.49 -10.13 11.49
CA LEU A 154 15.62 -11.30 12.37
C LEU A 154 16.94 -11.28 13.16
N ALA A 155 18.05 -10.92 12.52
CA ALA A 155 19.34 -10.75 13.18
C ALA A 155 19.30 -9.66 14.27
N LEU A 156 18.48 -8.62 14.08
CA LEU A 156 18.22 -7.56 15.06
C LEU A 156 17.12 -7.92 16.09
N ARG A 157 16.59 -9.14 16.07
CA ARG A 157 15.47 -9.61 16.92
C ARG A 157 14.18 -8.77 16.75
N ARG A 158 13.93 -8.30 15.54
CA ARG A 158 12.69 -7.61 15.15
C ARG A 158 11.77 -8.57 14.40
N HIS A 159 10.45 -8.39 14.55
CA HIS A 159 9.47 -9.11 13.72
C HIS A 159 9.45 -8.53 12.30
N ILE A 160 8.96 -9.34 11.36
CA ILE A 160 8.83 -8.96 9.94
C ILE A 160 7.39 -8.57 9.55
N ILE A 161 6.48 -8.50 10.52
CA ILE A 161 5.05 -8.25 10.27
C ILE A 161 4.75 -6.75 10.10
N TYR A 162 4.06 -6.40 9.02
CA TYR A 162 3.33 -5.13 8.90
C TYR A 162 1.96 -5.25 9.59
N PRO A 163 1.50 -4.17 10.27
CA PRO A 163 0.11 -4.11 10.71
C PRO A 163 -0.82 -4.12 9.48
N ASN A 164 -2.08 -4.50 9.68
CA ASN A 164 -3.09 -4.37 8.63
C ASN A 164 -3.31 -2.89 8.25
N HIS A 165 -3.46 -2.62 6.96
CA HIS A 165 -3.68 -1.27 6.45
C HIS A 165 -4.39 -1.30 5.08
N LEU A 166 -4.86 -0.12 4.66
CA LEU A 166 -5.41 0.16 3.35
C LEU A 166 -4.64 1.36 2.79
N HIS A 167 -4.12 1.25 1.58
CA HIS A 167 -3.45 2.37 0.94
C HIS A 167 -4.45 3.28 0.23
N MET A 168 -4.17 4.58 0.23
CA MET A 168 -4.94 5.60 -0.48
C MET A 168 -3.99 6.67 -1.05
N ILE A 169 -4.24 7.11 -2.28
CA ILE A 169 -3.58 8.27 -2.93
C ILE A 169 -4.60 9.12 -3.69
#